data_AF-A0A382LRV1-F1
#
_entry.id   AF-A0A382LRV1-F1
#
_cell.length_a   1.000
_cell.length_b   1.000
_cell.length_c   1.000
_cell.angle_alpha   90.00
_cell.angle_beta   90.00
_cell.angle_gamma   90.00
#
_symmetry.space_group_name_H-M   'P 1'
#
loop_
_entity.id
_entity.type
_entity.pdbx_description
1 polymer ?
#
loop_
_entity_poly.entity_id
_entity_poly.type
_entity_poly.pdbx_seq_one_letter_code
_entity_poly.pdbx_strand_id
1 'polypeptide(L)'
;KNWEKTFFEWMDNIQPWCISRQIWWGHQIPAWYGPDGKIFVAVDEKTALEEANHFYKKKTPLTRDADVLDTWFSSSLWPFSTLGWPDKTAELKKYYPTNVLVTGFDIIFFWVARMLMMGLHVMKKPPFQEVFVHALVRDEKGQKMSKSKGNVIDPLKLIEEYGTDALRFTLTALLAPGRDVKLSVSRIAGYRNFVTKLWNASRFCQMN
;
A
#
# COMPACT_ATOMS: atom_id res chain seq x y z
N LYS A 1 14.00 9.00 -11.56
CA LYS A 1 14.70 10.28 -11.26
C LYS A 1 13.75 11.41 -10.85
N ASN A 2 12.60 11.65 -11.50
CA ASN A 2 11.78 12.84 -11.20
C ASN A 2 11.24 12.91 -9.75
N TRP A 3 11.00 11.76 -9.09
CA TRP A 3 10.49 11.69 -7.71
C TRP A 3 11.57 11.61 -6.62
N GLU A 4 12.83 11.44 -7.01
CA GLU A 4 13.93 11.18 -6.08
C GLU A 4 14.22 12.38 -5.19
N LYS A 5 14.35 13.57 -5.81
CA LYS A 5 14.55 14.83 -5.09
C LYS A 5 13.42 15.10 -4.09
N THR A 6 12.17 15.03 -4.54
CA THR A 6 11.00 15.27 -3.67
C THR A 6 10.91 14.25 -2.54
N PHE A 7 11.28 12.99 -2.79
CA PHE A 7 11.33 11.96 -1.77
C PHE A 7 12.35 12.29 -0.68
N PHE A 8 13.60 12.61 -1.06
CA PHE A 8 14.65 12.94 -0.09
C PHE A 8 14.36 14.25 0.64
N GLU A 9 13.86 15.28 -0.03
CA GLU A 9 13.43 16.53 0.62
C GLU A 9 12.39 16.27 1.72
N TRP A 10 11.45 15.35 1.50
CA TRP A 10 10.47 14.98 2.52
C TRP A 10 11.09 14.17 3.67
N MET A 11 11.97 13.22 3.36
CA MET A 11 12.66 12.41 4.36
C MET A 11 13.58 13.24 5.26
N ASP A 12 14.28 14.23 4.70
CA ASP A 12 15.21 15.09 5.42
C ASP A 12 14.50 16.03 6.41
N ASN A 13 13.23 16.37 6.14
CA ASN A 13 12.42 17.29 6.94
C ASN A 13 11.31 16.58 7.75
N ILE A 14 11.37 15.25 7.82
CA ILE A 14 10.31 14.44 8.43
C ILE A 14 10.10 14.79 9.91
N GLN A 15 8.84 14.89 10.32
CA GLN A 15 8.46 15.16 11.71
C GLN A 15 8.08 13.87 12.45
N PRO A 16 8.09 13.88 13.79
CA PRO A 16 7.60 12.75 14.59
C PRO A 16 6.22 12.31 14.13
N TRP A 17 6.08 11.01 13.86
CA TRP A 17 4.83 10.44 13.41
C TRP A 17 3.99 10.03 14.62
N CYS A 18 2.88 10.75 14.84
CA CYS A 18 1.85 10.29 15.77
C CYS A 18 1.18 9.04 15.21
N ILE A 19 1.44 7.89 15.82
CA ILE A 19 0.92 6.58 15.40
C ILE A 19 -0.38 6.17 16.10
N SER A 20 -0.82 6.88 17.14
CA SER A 20 -2.06 6.56 17.86
C SER A 20 -3.28 7.23 17.23
N ARG A 21 -4.44 6.57 17.26
CA ARG A 21 -5.69 7.05 16.67
C ARG A 21 -6.87 6.73 17.60
N GLN A 22 -7.71 7.73 17.86
CA GLN A 22 -8.97 7.60 18.60
C GLN A 22 -10.11 7.16 17.68
N ILE A 23 -9.95 6.00 17.04
CA ILE A 23 -10.97 5.39 16.16
C ILE A 23 -11.16 3.93 16.54
N TRP A 24 -12.27 3.33 16.12
CA TRP A 24 -12.58 1.95 16.47
C TRP A 24 -11.89 0.91 15.57
N TRP A 25 -11.54 1.30 14.34
CA TRP A 25 -10.95 0.39 13.37
C TRP A 25 -9.43 0.52 13.34
N GLY A 26 -8.74 -0.54 13.79
CA GLY A 26 -7.29 -0.65 13.73
C GLY A 26 -6.77 -1.70 14.69
N HIS A 27 -5.45 -1.88 14.72
CA HIS A 27 -4.81 -2.76 15.70
C HIS A 27 -4.70 -2.00 17.03
N GLN A 28 -5.35 -2.49 18.08
CA GLN A 28 -5.27 -1.85 19.40
C GLN A 28 -3.82 -1.79 19.88
N ILE A 29 -3.39 -0.63 20.39
CA ILE A 29 -2.01 -0.44 20.82
C ILE A 29 -1.69 -1.42 21.95
N PRO A 30 -0.56 -2.15 21.88
CA PRO A 30 -0.14 -3.09 22.91
C PRO A 30 0.56 -2.36 24.07
N ALA A 31 -0.12 -1.39 24.67
CA ALA A 31 0.33 -0.65 25.84
C ALA A 31 -0.73 -0.72 26.93
N TRP A 32 -0.30 -0.89 28.18
CA TRP A 32 -1.15 -1.02 29.36
C TRP A 32 -0.70 -0.05 30.44
N TYR A 33 -1.67 0.50 31.15
CA TYR A 33 -1.49 1.47 32.22
C TYR A 33 -1.79 0.83 33.57
N GLY A 34 -0.84 0.95 34.49
CA GLY A 34 -1.02 0.64 35.90
C GLY A 34 -1.81 1.73 36.65
N PRO A 35 -2.20 1.48 37.91
CA PRO A 35 -3.04 2.38 38.69
C PRO A 35 -2.40 3.75 39.00
N ASP A 36 -1.07 3.86 38.91
CA ASP A 36 -0.28 5.08 39.09
C ASP A 36 0.15 5.73 37.76
N GLY A 37 -0.36 5.23 36.63
CA GLY A 37 -0.01 5.71 35.29
C GLY A 37 1.29 5.11 34.73
N LYS A 38 1.93 4.15 35.41
CA LYS A 38 3.07 3.41 34.86
C LYS A 38 2.66 2.65 33.59
N ILE A 39 3.49 2.74 32.54
CA ILE A 39 3.23 2.11 31.24
C ILE A 39 3.98 0.79 31.12
N PHE A 40 3.29 -0.24 30.65
CA PHE A 40 3.81 -1.56 30.28
C PHE A 40 3.51 -1.82 28.80
N VAL A 41 4.51 -2.22 28.01
CA VAL A 41 4.36 -2.47 26.57
C VAL A 41 4.81 -3.90 26.27
N ALA A 42 3.88 -4.75 25.84
CA ALA A 42 4.12 -6.18 25.69
C ALA A 42 3.33 -6.78 24.52
N VAL A 43 3.73 -7.94 24.00
CA VAL A 43 3.04 -8.57 22.84
C VAL A 43 1.60 -8.97 23.12
N ASP A 44 1.28 -9.26 24.38
CA ASP A 44 -0.05 -9.62 24.86
C ASP A 44 -0.28 -9.18 26.31
N GLU A 45 -1.53 -9.24 26.75
CA GLU A 45 -1.95 -8.82 28.09
C GLU A 45 -1.35 -9.70 29.19
N LYS A 46 -1.14 -10.99 28.91
CA LYS A 46 -0.55 -11.92 29.89
C LYS A 46 0.86 -11.48 30.27
N THR A 47 1.68 -11.16 29.27
CA THR A 47 3.05 -10.69 29.44
C THR A 47 3.06 -9.34 30.18
N ALA A 48 2.16 -8.41 29.81
CA ALA A 48 2.04 -7.13 30.50
C ALA A 48 1.67 -7.29 31.98
N LEU A 49 0.74 -8.20 32.31
CA LEU A 49 0.37 -8.52 33.69
C LEU A 49 1.52 -9.15 34.46
N GLU A 50 2.31 -10.04 33.86
CA GLU A 50 3.50 -10.63 34.50
C GLU A 50 4.54 -9.55 34.85
N GLU A 51 4.83 -8.64 33.91
CA GLU A 51 5.74 -7.50 34.13
C GLU A 51 5.24 -6.56 35.23
N ALA A 52 3.95 -6.23 35.22
CA ALA A 52 3.34 -5.39 36.24
C ALA A 52 3.36 -6.05 37.62
N ASN A 53 3.03 -7.34 37.70
CA ASN A 53 3.03 -8.07 38.97
C ASN A 53 4.43 -8.16 39.57
N HIS A 54 5.46 -8.31 38.72
CA HIS A 54 6.84 -8.26 39.16
C HIS A 54 7.24 -6.86 39.66
N PHE A 55 6.86 -5.81 38.93
CA PHE A 55 7.14 -4.42 39.31
C PHE A 55 6.47 -4.00 40.63
N TYR A 56 5.18 -4.29 40.80
CA TYR A 56 4.41 -3.92 42.00
C TYR A 56 4.50 -4.94 43.13
N LYS A 57 5.12 -6.11 42.90
CA LYS A 57 5.20 -7.24 43.83
C LYS A 57 3.83 -7.74 44.33
N LYS A 58 2.77 -7.55 43.54
CA LYS A 58 1.40 -7.97 43.84
C LYS A 58 0.60 -8.10 42.54
N LYS A 59 -0.55 -8.78 42.59
CA LYS A 59 -1.49 -8.80 41.47
C LYS A 59 -2.05 -7.40 41.25
N THR A 60 -1.76 -6.82 40.09
CA THR A 60 -2.16 -5.44 39.75
C THR A 60 -3.03 -5.45 38.50
N PRO A 61 -4.26 -4.92 38.55
CA PRO A 61 -5.07 -4.74 37.35
C PRO A 61 -4.43 -3.70 36.44
N LEU A 62 -4.54 -3.94 35.14
CA LEU A 62 -4.05 -3.04 34.10
C LEU A 62 -5.20 -2.62 33.19
N THR A 63 -5.10 -1.41 32.64
CA THR A 63 -6.01 -0.92 31.60
C THR A 63 -5.25 -0.78 30.30
N ARG A 64 -5.64 -1.50 29.25
CA ARG A 64 -5.03 -1.35 27.93
C ARG A 64 -5.39 -0.01 27.30
N ASP A 65 -4.46 0.58 26.57
CA ASP A 65 -4.70 1.77 25.76
C ASP A 65 -5.91 1.55 24.83
N ALA A 66 -6.82 2.52 24.82
CA ALA A 66 -8.02 2.46 24.00
C ALA A 66 -7.74 2.86 22.54
N ASP A 67 -6.60 3.50 22.27
CA ASP A 67 -6.20 3.89 20.93
C ASP A 67 -5.84 2.68 20.06
N VAL A 68 -6.01 2.86 18.76
CA VAL A 68 -5.52 1.93 17.73
C VAL A 68 -4.35 2.55 16.96
N LEU A 69 -3.55 1.68 16.35
CA LEU A 69 -2.45 2.08 15.47
C LEU A 69 -2.98 2.66 14.15
N ASP A 70 -2.31 3.70 13.66
CA ASP A 70 -2.50 4.27 12.33
C ASP A 70 -2.48 3.19 11.25
N THR A 71 -3.39 3.26 10.26
CA THR A 71 -3.42 2.31 9.14
C THR A 71 -2.11 2.31 8.35
N TRP A 72 -1.41 3.45 8.29
CA TRP A 72 -0.08 3.50 7.68
C TRP A 72 0.99 2.75 8.48
N PHE A 73 0.79 2.53 9.79
CA PHE A 73 1.67 1.70 10.61
C PHE A 73 1.64 0.25 10.16
N SER A 74 0.46 -0.38 10.09
CA SER A 74 0.38 -1.76 9.60
C SER A 74 0.76 -1.88 8.12
N SER A 75 0.34 -0.92 7.28
CA SER A 75 0.66 -0.90 5.85
C SER A 75 2.16 -0.77 5.57
N SER A 76 2.92 -0.14 6.47
CA SER A 76 4.37 -0.01 6.36
C SER A 76 5.12 -1.33 6.56
N LEU A 77 4.47 -2.34 7.15
CA LEU A 77 5.05 -3.67 7.38
C LEU A 77 4.83 -4.62 6.19
N TRP A 78 4.02 -4.22 5.22
CA TRP A 78 3.60 -5.03 4.07
C TRP A 78 4.71 -5.83 3.37
N PRO A 79 5.92 -5.27 3.10
CA PRO A 79 6.93 -5.97 2.32
C PRO A 79 7.48 -7.24 2.94
N PHE A 80 7.29 -7.43 4.25
CA PHE A 80 7.80 -8.58 4.98
C PHE A 80 6.72 -9.29 5.80
N SER A 81 5.68 -8.59 6.28
CA SER A 81 4.55 -9.22 6.99
C SER A 81 3.78 -10.19 6.09
N THR A 82 3.66 -9.87 4.80
CA THR A 82 3.02 -10.77 3.81
C THR A 82 3.83 -12.02 3.51
N LEU A 83 5.11 -12.04 3.87
CA LEU A 83 6.00 -13.17 3.70
C LEU A 83 6.11 -14.00 4.99
N GLY A 84 5.31 -13.71 6.01
CA GLY A 84 5.27 -14.46 7.27
C GLY A 84 6.17 -13.89 8.37
N TRP A 85 6.74 -12.70 8.20
CA TRP A 85 7.32 -11.98 9.35
C TRP A 85 6.22 -11.75 10.42
N PRO A 86 6.51 -11.92 11.72
CA PRO A 86 7.83 -11.97 12.36
C PRO A 86 8.58 -13.30 12.29
N ASP A 87 7.98 -14.36 11.77
CA ASP A 87 8.63 -15.67 11.65
C ASP A 87 9.67 -15.70 10.52
N LYS A 88 10.68 -16.58 10.67
CA LYS A 88 11.76 -16.76 9.69
C LYS A 88 11.39 -17.78 8.64
N THR A 89 10.34 -17.49 7.88
CA THR A 89 9.82 -18.37 6.82
C THR A 89 10.78 -18.50 5.63
N ALA A 90 10.59 -19.54 4.82
CA ALA A 90 11.37 -19.75 3.60
C ALA A 90 11.06 -18.64 2.56
N GLU A 91 9.82 -18.18 2.51
CA GLU A 91 9.32 -17.12 1.65
C GLU A 91 9.98 -15.79 1.99
N LEU A 92 10.06 -15.43 3.27
CA LEU A 92 10.75 -14.22 3.72
C LEU A 92 12.22 -14.25 3.33
N LYS A 93 12.90 -15.39 3.53
CA LYS A 93 14.31 -15.55 3.12
C LYS A 93 14.51 -15.43 1.61
N LYS A 94 13.57 -15.95 0.82
CA LYS A 94 13.69 -16.03 -0.65
C LYS A 94 13.30 -14.74 -1.35
N TYR A 95 12.24 -14.07 -0.89
CA TYR A 95 11.59 -12.97 -1.62
C TYR A 95 11.82 -11.58 -1.01
N TYR A 96 12.48 -11.48 0.15
CA TYR A 96 12.88 -10.21 0.73
C TYR A 96 14.38 -9.95 0.55
N PRO A 97 14.80 -8.80 -0.02
CA PRO A 97 13.97 -7.69 -0.50
C PRO A 97 13.31 -7.97 -1.86
N THR A 98 12.19 -7.28 -2.12
CA THR A 98 11.44 -7.43 -3.38
C THR A 98 12.10 -6.65 -4.52
N ASN A 99 11.75 -6.94 -5.79
CA ASN A 99 12.39 -6.28 -6.93
C ASN A 99 11.78 -4.90 -7.24
N VAL A 100 10.47 -4.83 -7.51
CA VAL A 100 9.81 -3.60 -7.97
C VAL A 100 8.54 -3.34 -7.17
N LEU A 101 8.45 -2.17 -6.55
CA LEU A 101 7.20 -1.65 -5.99
C LEU A 101 6.51 -0.76 -7.04
N VAL A 102 5.30 -1.13 -7.45
CA VAL A 102 4.47 -0.34 -8.38
C VAL A 102 3.42 0.44 -7.59
N THR A 103 3.38 1.76 -7.71
CA THR A 103 2.39 2.58 -7.01
C THR A 103 2.16 3.95 -7.64
N GLY A 104 1.10 4.63 -7.22
CA GLY A 104 0.80 6.01 -7.59
C GLY A 104 1.60 7.02 -6.76
N PHE A 105 1.82 8.22 -7.31
CA PHE A 105 2.60 9.25 -6.62
C PHE A 105 1.92 9.81 -5.36
N ASP A 106 0.61 9.64 -5.22
CA ASP A 106 -0.20 10.20 -4.16
C ASP A 106 0.04 9.58 -2.78
N ILE A 107 0.66 8.39 -2.74
CA ILE A 107 0.97 7.67 -1.49
C ILE A 107 2.47 7.42 -1.28
N ILE A 108 3.35 8.10 -2.02
CA ILE A 108 4.81 7.97 -1.84
C ILE A 108 5.23 8.24 -0.39
N PHE A 109 4.77 9.35 0.19
CA PHE A 109 5.16 9.73 1.55
C PHE A 109 4.45 8.92 2.63
N PHE A 110 3.19 8.55 2.40
CA PHE A 110 2.39 7.82 3.38
C PHE A 110 2.69 6.33 3.41
N TRP A 111 3.12 5.75 2.28
CA TRP A 111 3.32 4.31 2.16
C TRP A 111 4.75 3.93 1.81
N VAL A 112 5.29 4.41 0.68
CA VAL A 112 6.63 4.02 0.20
C VAL A 112 7.70 4.41 1.22
N ALA A 113 7.66 5.65 1.71
CA ALA A 113 8.59 6.14 2.72
C ALA A 113 8.48 5.35 4.04
N ARG A 114 7.26 5.04 4.48
CA ARG A 114 7.03 4.27 5.72
C ARG A 114 7.53 2.84 5.60
N MET A 115 7.32 2.18 4.46
CA MET A 115 7.89 0.86 4.17
C MET A 115 9.43 0.89 4.19
N LEU A 116 10.04 1.93 3.60
CA LEU A 116 11.50 2.11 3.65
C LEU A 116 11.99 2.26 5.09
N MET A 117 11.35 3.13 5.89
CA MET A 117 11.67 3.32 7.30
C MET A 117 11.60 2.00 8.07
N MET A 118 10.50 1.24 7.93
CA MET A 118 10.33 -0.02 8.67
C MET A 118 11.25 -1.13 8.16
N GLY A 119 11.48 -1.25 6.85
CA GLY A 119 12.44 -2.21 6.31
C GLY A 119 13.85 -1.96 6.83
N LEU A 120 14.31 -0.70 6.80
CA LEU A 120 15.62 -0.32 7.32
C LEU A 120 15.71 -0.47 8.84
N HIS A 121 14.62 -0.19 9.57
CA HIS A 121 14.60 -0.30 11.02
C HIS A 121 14.51 -1.75 11.52
N VAL A 122 13.55 -2.53 11.03
CA VAL A 122 13.23 -3.88 11.50
C VAL A 122 14.09 -4.93 10.80
N MET A 123 14.14 -4.89 9.46
CA MET A 123 14.79 -5.91 8.64
C MET A 123 16.23 -5.58 8.28
N LYS A 124 16.69 -4.36 8.60
CA LYS A 124 18.04 -3.84 8.31
C LYS A 124 18.42 -3.84 6.83
N LYS A 125 17.42 -3.83 5.94
CA LYS A 125 17.58 -3.80 4.48
C LYS A 125 16.46 -2.98 3.85
N PRO A 126 16.70 -2.36 2.68
CA PRO A 126 15.62 -1.72 1.93
C PRO A 126 14.59 -2.79 1.49
N PRO A 127 13.28 -2.53 1.57
CA PRO A 127 12.23 -3.51 1.26
C PRO A 127 12.06 -3.84 -0.23
N PHE A 128 12.54 -2.96 -1.11
CA PHE A 128 12.46 -3.10 -2.57
C PHE A 128 13.72 -2.51 -3.22
N GLN A 129 14.10 -3.04 -4.39
CA GLN A 129 15.23 -2.55 -5.18
C GLN A 129 14.84 -1.33 -6.02
N GLU A 130 13.64 -1.35 -6.61
CA GLU A 130 13.13 -0.28 -7.48
C GLU A 130 11.71 0.14 -7.08
N VAL A 131 11.39 1.41 -7.30
CA VAL A 131 10.04 1.96 -7.17
C VAL A 131 9.58 2.52 -8.51
N PHE A 132 8.57 1.89 -9.09
CA PHE A 132 7.91 2.37 -10.29
C PHE A 132 6.69 3.21 -9.92
N VAL A 133 6.84 4.52 -10.07
CA VAL A 133 5.77 5.48 -9.81
C VAL A 133 5.00 5.76 -11.09
N HIS A 134 3.76 5.29 -11.17
CA HIS A 134 2.86 5.61 -12.27
C HIS A 134 2.01 6.85 -11.98
N ALA A 135 1.51 7.47 -13.05
CA ALA A 135 0.60 8.60 -12.94
C ALA A 135 -0.83 8.15 -12.55
N LEU A 136 -1.70 9.10 -12.20
CA LEU A 136 -3.06 8.78 -11.81
C LEU A 136 -3.98 8.67 -13.02
N VAL A 137 -4.96 7.79 -12.94
CA VAL A 137 -6.06 7.75 -13.91
C VAL A 137 -7.02 8.89 -13.61
N ARG A 138 -7.32 9.67 -14.64
CA ARG A 138 -8.21 10.82 -14.62
C ARG A 138 -9.37 10.57 -15.58
N ASP A 139 -10.48 11.24 -15.35
CA ASP A 139 -11.56 11.25 -16.32
C ASP A 139 -11.13 11.89 -17.65
N GLU A 140 -12.01 11.82 -18.66
CA GLU A 140 -11.78 12.39 -19.99
C GLU A 140 -11.43 13.88 -19.97
N LYS A 141 -11.93 14.60 -18.95
CA LYS A 141 -11.71 16.05 -18.74
C LYS A 141 -10.43 16.32 -17.95
N GLY A 142 -9.73 15.30 -17.47
CA GLY A 142 -8.50 15.40 -16.69
C GLY A 142 -8.70 15.59 -15.19
N GLN A 143 -9.91 15.44 -14.66
CA GLN A 143 -10.16 15.56 -13.23
C GLN A 143 -9.81 14.26 -12.48
N LYS A 144 -9.40 14.39 -11.20
CA LYS A 144 -9.24 13.22 -10.32
C LYS A 144 -10.55 12.44 -10.29
N MET A 145 -10.51 11.14 -10.54
CA MET A 145 -11.67 10.29 -10.29
C MET A 145 -11.88 10.19 -8.78
N SER A 146 -13.09 10.50 -8.31
CA SER A 146 -13.47 10.29 -6.91
C SER A 146 -14.96 10.06 -6.79
N LYS A 147 -15.36 9.22 -5.82
CA LYS A 147 -16.77 8.93 -5.54
C LYS A 147 -17.58 10.21 -5.31
N SER A 148 -17.00 11.19 -4.61
CA SER A 148 -17.62 12.49 -4.33
C SER A 148 -17.93 13.33 -5.57
N LYS A 149 -17.16 13.17 -6.67
CA LYS A 149 -17.37 13.90 -7.92
C LYS A 149 -18.28 13.17 -8.91
N GLY A 150 -18.65 11.92 -8.61
CA GLY A 150 -19.48 11.10 -9.49
C GLY A 150 -18.83 10.74 -10.84
N ASN A 151 -17.53 10.99 -11.01
CA ASN A 151 -16.78 10.74 -12.25
C ASN A 151 -15.97 9.43 -12.20
N VAL A 152 -16.36 8.50 -11.31
CA VAL A 152 -15.74 7.18 -11.23
C VAL A 152 -16.30 6.30 -12.34
N ILE A 153 -15.40 5.71 -13.12
CA ILE A 153 -15.76 4.70 -14.11
C ILE A 153 -15.52 3.34 -13.47
N ASP A 154 -16.55 2.51 -13.45
CA ASP A 154 -16.45 1.14 -12.94
C ASP A 154 -15.67 0.28 -13.96
N PRO A 155 -14.50 -0.26 -13.59
CA PRO A 155 -13.72 -1.09 -14.51
C PRO A 155 -14.46 -2.35 -14.94
N LEU A 156 -15.36 -2.90 -14.12
CA LEU A 156 -16.11 -4.11 -14.47
C LEU A 156 -17.11 -3.86 -15.60
N LYS A 157 -17.76 -2.70 -15.60
CA LYS A 157 -18.64 -2.29 -16.71
C LYS A 157 -17.87 -2.14 -18.01
N LEU A 158 -16.68 -1.55 -17.95
CA LEU A 158 -15.81 -1.43 -19.13
C LEU A 158 -15.31 -2.79 -19.63
N ILE A 159 -15.03 -3.72 -18.72
CA ILE A 159 -14.64 -5.09 -19.06
C ILE A 159 -15.79 -5.83 -19.74
N GLU A 160 -17.00 -5.70 -19.22
CA GLU A 160 -18.20 -6.31 -19.81
C GLU A 160 -18.45 -5.79 -21.22
N GLU A 161 -18.29 -4.50 -21.45
CA GLU A 161 -18.60 -3.85 -22.73
C GLU A 161 -17.47 -3.97 -23.78
N TYR A 162 -16.20 -3.88 -23.36
CA TYR A 162 -15.05 -3.79 -24.27
C TYR A 162 -14.03 -4.93 -24.13
N GLY A 163 -14.14 -5.74 -23.08
CA GLY A 163 -13.20 -6.83 -22.79
C GLY A 163 -12.02 -6.42 -21.92
N THR A 164 -11.54 -7.36 -21.11
CA THR A 164 -10.40 -7.18 -20.20
C THR A 164 -9.13 -6.73 -20.91
N ASP A 165 -8.83 -7.32 -22.07
CA ASP A 165 -7.62 -7.00 -22.83
C ASP A 165 -7.65 -5.57 -23.36
N ALA A 166 -8.81 -5.10 -23.83
CA ALA A 166 -8.96 -3.73 -24.30
C ALA A 166 -8.69 -2.73 -23.16
N LEU A 167 -9.25 -2.95 -21.97
CA LEU A 167 -9.02 -2.09 -20.81
C LEU A 167 -7.55 -2.10 -20.38
N ARG A 168 -6.96 -3.29 -20.19
CA ARG A 168 -5.56 -3.43 -19.78
C ARG A 168 -4.62 -2.78 -20.78
N PHE A 169 -4.81 -3.07 -22.07
CA PHE A 169 -3.96 -2.53 -23.12
C PHE A 169 -4.08 -1.00 -23.19
N THR A 170 -5.30 -0.45 -23.07
CA THR A 170 -5.51 1.00 -22.97
C THR A 170 -4.72 1.62 -21.83
N LEU A 171 -4.83 1.07 -20.62
CA LEU A 171 -4.15 1.62 -19.45
C LEU A 171 -2.62 1.55 -19.60
N THR A 172 -2.09 0.43 -20.09
CA THR A 172 -0.64 0.27 -20.29
C THR A 172 -0.08 1.12 -21.42
N ALA A 173 -0.79 1.25 -22.55
CA ALA A 173 -0.35 2.02 -23.70
C ALA A 173 -0.39 3.53 -23.45
N LEU A 174 -1.26 3.99 -22.54
CA LEU A 174 -1.36 5.40 -22.16
C LEU A 174 -0.45 5.77 -20.98
N LEU A 175 0.24 4.79 -20.41
CA LEU A 175 1.11 5.00 -19.25
C LEU A 175 2.41 5.67 -19.70
N ALA A 176 2.36 6.99 -19.88
CA ALA A 176 3.53 7.82 -20.17
C ALA A 176 4.11 8.37 -18.85
N PRO A 177 5.44 8.29 -18.62
CA PRO A 177 6.06 8.87 -17.44
C PRO A 177 5.70 10.37 -17.27
N GLY A 178 5.21 10.73 -16.09
CA GLY A 178 4.92 12.13 -15.73
C GLY A 178 3.65 12.74 -16.30
N ARG A 179 2.79 11.97 -17.00
CA ARG A 179 1.47 12.44 -17.46
C ARG A 179 0.37 11.53 -16.94
N ASP A 180 -0.62 12.15 -16.32
CA ASP A 180 -1.84 11.47 -15.91
C ASP A 180 -2.57 10.84 -17.10
N VAL A 181 -3.16 9.67 -16.86
CA VAL A 181 -3.88 8.91 -17.89
C VAL A 181 -5.30 9.45 -17.96
N LYS A 182 -5.60 10.23 -19.02
CA LYS A 182 -6.98 10.63 -19.33
C LYS A 182 -7.69 9.45 -19.97
N LEU A 183 -8.48 8.73 -19.18
CA LEU A 183 -9.19 7.55 -19.65
C LEU A 183 -10.45 7.99 -20.39
N SER A 184 -10.58 7.59 -21.66
CA SER A 184 -11.79 7.80 -22.45
C SER A 184 -12.35 6.50 -23.00
N VAL A 185 -13.67 6.39 -23.01
CA VAL A 185 -14.37 5.20 -23.53
C VAL A 185 -14.04 4.99 -25.00
N SER A 186 -13.94 6.08 -25.76
CA SER A 186 -13.51 6.08 -27.15
C SER A 186 -12.12 5.45 -27.38
N ARG A 187 -11.17 5.66 -26.46
CA ARG A 187 -9.84 5.05 -26.53
C ARG A 187 -9.92 3.55 -26.25
N ILE A 188 -10.72 3.14 -25.27
CA ILE A 188 -10.94 1.72 -24.95
C ILE A 188 -11.57 0.99 -26.15
N ALA A 189 -12.59 1.59 -26.77
CA ALA A 189 -13.21 1.06 -27.98
C ALA A 189 -12.21 0.91 -29.14
N GLY A 190 -11.31 1.89 -29.31
CA GLY A 190 -10.22 1.82 -30.28
C GLY A 190 -9.29 0.62 -30.03
N TYR A 191 -8.90 0.39 -28.78
CA TYR A 191 -8.04 -0.74 -28.43
C TYR A 191 -8.76 -2.09 -28.45
N ARG A 192 -10.07 -2.16 -28.22
CA ARG A 192 -10.88 -3.35 -28.52
C ARG A 192 -10.76 -3.71 -30.00
N ASN A 193 -10.88 -2.74 -30.91
CA ASN A 193 -10.73 -2.99 -32.35
C ASN A 193 -9.33 -3.52 -32.71
N PHE A 194 -8.29 -3.04 -32.03
CA PHE A 194 -6.93 -3.57 -32.18
C PHE A 194 -6.86 -5.05 -31.74
N VAL A 195 -7.46 -5.40 -30.59
CA VAL A 195 -7.55 -6.80 -30.14
C VAL A 195 -8.31 -7.67 -31.15
N THR A 196 -9.43 -7.18 -31.69
CA THR A 196 -10.15 -7.88 -32.78
C THR A 196 -9.28 -8.07 -34.02
N LYS A 197 -8.39 -7.12 -34.33
CA LYS A 197 -7.48 -7.27 -35.47
C LYS A 197 -6.44 -8.37 -35.23
N LEU A 198 -5.90 -8.49 -34.01
CA LEU A 198 -5.01 -9.60 -33.63
C LEU A 198 -5.73 -10.94 -33.73
N TRP A 199 -6.97 -11.02 -33.25
CA TRP A 199 -7.80 -12.21 -33.37
C TRP A 199 -7.99 -12.64 -34.83
N ASN A 200 -8.35 -11.69 -35.70
CA ASN A 200 -8.56 -11.97 -37.12
C ASN A 200 -7.26 -12.43 -37.82
N ALA A 201 -6.10 -11.87 -37.45
CA ALA A 201 -4.81 -12.32 -37.97
C ALA A 201 -4.49 -13.76 -37.52
N SER A 202 -4.68 -14.08 -36.24
CA SER A 202 -4.49 -15.44 -35.72
C SER A 202 -5.41 -16.45 -36.42
N ARG A 203 -6.70 -16.10 -36.61
CA ARG A 203 -7.66 -16.96 -37.29
C ARG A 203 -7.29 -17.19 -38.75
N PHE A 204 -6.80 -16.17 -39.45
CA PHE A 204 -6.31 -16.31 -40.83
C PHE A 204 -5.14 -17.31 -40.91
N CYS A 205 -4.16 -17.23 -39.99
CA CYS A 205 -3.04 -18.17 -39.93
C CYS A 205 -3.43 -19.60 -39.54
N GLN A 206 -4.59 -19.82 -38.92
CA GLN A 206 -5.09 -21.17 -38.59
C GLN A 206 -5.90 -21.81 -39.71
N MET A 207 -6.41 -20.99 -40.64
CA MET A 207 -7.22 -21.45 -41.77
C MET A 207 -6.40 -21.79 -43.02
N ASN A 208 -5.14 -21.33 -43.08
CA ASN A 208 -4.19 -21.60 -44.17
C ASN A 208 -3.00 -22.40 -43.66
#